data_AF-I4D2V9-F1
#
_entry.id   AF-I4D2V9-F1
#
_cell.length_a   1.000
_cell.length_b   1.000
_cell.length_c   1.000
_cell.angle_alpha   90.00
_cell.angle_beta   90.00
_cell.angle_gamma   90.00
#
_symmetry.space_group_name_H-M   'P 1'
#
loop_
_entity.id
_entity.type
_entity.pdbx_description
1 polymer ?
#
loop_
_entity_poly.entity_id
_entity_poly.type
_entity_poly.pdbx_seq_one_letter_code
_entity_poly.pdbx_strand_id
1 'polypeptide(L)'
;MRRLKILVFSILTLVIITLIAACNNQTPAPAPTSPQTTPNVTQTSNTNPTYVGEQTCLSCHKKTNYDKTAHFQSFKPLSAYKFDKTYSTVTVYDGAANDAKSTTVDLSKALGVQMDTYVIAQIPKTAGFAKQYYRVGKVSKNPDGTYKIQSAGLVKGTQNWSAEDYSCLECHSPSMGKAGSPDLTITCESCHGPGSAHVAATSDDQKKATMPLPTSDTCLKCHNSDPTKDPKTGAIITTNHYGTRDFTFSKHNTTGMINGCLTCHQYHAPDANGGLLRKTNPNDICATCHAGKNYDVKTIMWDNKSDPYNHITADHSFTAVPESATKVNPTTKNVEITDPTVLDMIKKALPNLAK
;
A
#
# COMPACT_ATOMS: atom_id res chain seq x y z
N MET A 1 -2.11 15.50 77.46
CA MET A 1 -1.28 14.39 76.91
C MET A 1 -2.06 13.11 76.57
N ARG A 2 -3.04 12.67 77.37
CA ARG A 2 -3.80 11.42 77.12
C ARG A 2 -4.77 11.49 75.92
N ARG A 3 -5.40 12.65 75.68
CA ARG A 3 -6.31 12.86 74.52
C ARG A 3 -5.59 12.97 73.17
N LEU A 4 -4.37 13.52 73.15
CA LEU A 4 -3.55 13.63 71.94
C LEU A 4 -3.01 12.25 71.50
N LYS A 5 -2.65 11.38 72.45
CA LYS A 5 -2.21 10.01 72.16
C LYS A 5 -3.35 9.13 71.61
N ILE A 6 -4.58 9.33 72.08
CA ILE A 6 -5.76 8.64 71.55
C ILE A 6 -6.08 9.11 70.13
N LEU A 7 -6.01 10.42 69.86
CA LEU A 7 -6.25 10.96 68.52
C LEU A 7 -5.22 10.47 67.49
N VAL A 8 -3.94 10.42 67.88
CA VAL A 8 -2.85 9.93 67.00
C VAL A 8 -2.98 8.42 66.76
N PHE A 9 -3.34 7.63 67.77
CA PHE A 9 -3.61 6.20 67.57
C PHE A 9 -4.81 5.94 66.66
N SER A 10 -5.89 6.71 66.81
CA SER A 10 -7.09 6.59 65.97
C SER A 10 -6.81 6.96 64.51
N ILE A 11 -5.99 7.98 64.25
CA ILE A 11 -5.57 8.37 62.90
C ILE A 11 -4.63 7.33 62.30
N LEU A 12 -3.70 6.76 63.07
CA LEU A 12 -2.83 5.68 62.58
C LEU A 12 -3.62 4.42 62.22
N THR A 13 -4.60 4.02 63.04
CA THR A 13 -5.46 2.88 62.72
C THR A 13 -6.35 3.14 61.51
N LEU A 14 -6.83 4.37 61.30
CA LEU A 14 -7.63 4.71 60.12
C LEU A 14 -6.79 4.68 58.83
N VAL A 15 -5.53 5.12 58.89
CA VAL A 15 -4.58 5.07 57.76
C VAL A 15 -4.15 3.64 57.43
N ILE A 16 -4.00 2.77 58.44
CA ILE A 16 -3.68 1.35 58.22
C ILE A 16 -4.87 0.60 57.61
N ILE A 17 -6.10 0.91 58.04
CA ILE A 17 -7.32 0.28 57.48
C ILE A 17 -7.56 0.73 56.03
N THR A 18 -7.27 1.99 55.66
CA THR A 18 -7.37 2.45 54.27
C THR A 18 -6.27 1.90 53.37
N LEU A 19 -5.07 1.64 53.89
CA LEU A 19 -3.98 0.98 53.15
C LEU A 19 -4.27 -0.50 52.86
N ILE A 20 -4.91 -1.23 53.78
CA ILE A 20 -5.26 -2.65 53.56
C ILE A 20 -6.43 -2.79 52.57
N ALA A 21 -7.39 -1.85 52.56
CA ALA A 21 -8.49 -1.85 51.59
C ALA A 21 -8.02 -1.47 50.16
N ALA A 22 -6.93 -0.70 50.01
CA ALA A 22 -6.37 -0.31 48.72
C ALA A 22 -5.48 -1.40 48.07
N CYS A 23 -5.00 -2.38 48.85
CA CYS A 23 -4.17 -3.47 48.34
C CYS A 23 -4.97 -4.66 47.78
N ASN A 24 -6.29 -4.73 47.96
CA ASN A 24 -7.10 -5.91 47.60
C ASN A 24 -8.05 -5.74 46.40
N ASN A 25 -7.96 -4.61 45.68
CA ASN A 25 -8.76 -4.34 44.48
C ASN A 25 -7.93 -4.25 43.19
N GLN A 26 -6.91 -5.11 43.05
CA GLN A 26 -6.38 -5.41 41.74
C GLN A 26 -7.29 -6.45 41.09
N THR A 27 -8.25 -5.97 40.30
CA THR A 27 -8.86 -6.79 39.26
C THR A 27 -7.71 -7.41 38.45
N PRO A 28 -7.63 -8.75 38.32
CA PRO A 28 -6.57 -9.34 37.52
C PRO A 28 -6.62 -8.74 36.12
N ALA A 29 -5.46 -8.25 35.65
CA ALA A 29 -5.31 -7.87 34.26
C ALA A 29 -5.81 -9.04 33.39
N PRO A 30 -6.59 -8.79 32.32
CA PRO A 30 -6.96 -9.85 31.41
C PRO A 30 -5.67 -10.53 30.94
N ALA A 31 -5.62 -11.85 31.13
CA ALA A 31 -4.48 -12.65 30.69
C ALA A 31 -4.17 -12.31 29.23
N PRO A 32 -2.89 -12.25 28.82
CA PRO A 32 -2.56 -12.13 27.42
C PRO A 32 -3.28 -13.26 26.70
N THR A 33 -4.20 -12.92 25.80
CA THR A 33 -4.81 -13.88 24.90
C THR A 33 -3.66 -14.60 24.20
N SER A 34 -3.45 -15.87 24.57
CA SER A 34 -2.68 -16.79 23.74
C SER A 34 -3.19 -16.64 22.30
N PRO A 35 -2.31 -16.77 21.29
CA PRO A 35 -2.76 -16.82 19.91
C PRO A 35 -3.90 -17.83 19.87
N GLN A 36 -5.11 -17.37 19.54
CA GLN A 36 -6.22 -18.28 19.29
C GLN A 36 -5.70 -19.28 18.29
N THR A 37 -5.59 -20.53 18.74
CA THR A 37 -5.51 -21.67 17.85
C THR A 37 -6.65 -21.49 16.87
N THR A 38 -6.27 -21.22 15.62
CA THR A 38 -7.18 -21.27 14.49
C THR A 38 -8.00 -22.54 14.65
N PRO A 39 -9.35 -22.47 14.58
CA PRO A 39 -10.14 -23.67 14.46
C PRO A 39 -9.55 -24.44 13.28
N ASN A 40 -9.16 -25.68 13.54
CA ASN A 40 -8.72 -26.60 12.50
C ASN A 40 -9.96 -26.91 11.65
N VAL A 41 -10.28 -26.01 10.73
CA VAL A 41 -11.30 -26.22 9.73
C VAL A 41 -10.74 -27.34 8.86
N THR A 42 -11.37 -28.50 8.96
CA THR A 42 -11.22 -29.58 8.00
C THR A 42 -11.26 -28.96 6.61
N GLN A 43 -10.12 -28.95 5.92
CA GLN A 43 -10.00 -28.48 4.55
C GLN A 43 -10.96 -29.31 3.69
N THR A 44 -12.18 -28.83 3.50
CA THR A 44 -13.05 -29.34 2.46
C THR A 44 -12.50 -28.82 1.14
N SER A 45 -11.86 -29.74 0.43
CA SER A 45 -11.46 -29.71 -0.98
C SER A 45 -10.07 -29.15 -1.30
N ASN A 46 -9.21 -30.07 -1.75
CA ASN A 46 -7.96 -29.88 -2.49
C ASN A 46 -8.18 -29.10 -3.81
N THR A 47 -8.57 -27.84 -3.71
CA THR A 47 -8.62 -26.93 -4.86
C THR A 47 -7.88 -25.65 -4.49
N ASN A 48 -6.79 -25.37 -5.20
CA ASN A 48 -6.10 -24.09 -5.09
C ASN A 48 -7.12 -22.96 -5.32
N PRO A 49 -7.35 -22.05 -4.35
CA PRO A 49 -8.30 -20.96 -4.51
C PRO A 49 -7.98 -20.13 -5.76
N THR A 50 -8.97 -19.97 -6.64
CA THR A 50 -8.89 -19.13 -7.83
C THR A 50 -9.61 -17.81 -7.62
N TYR A 51 -9.27 -16.83 -8.45
CA TYR A 51 -9.96 -15.55 -8.52
C TYR A 51 -11.32 -15.73 -9.19
N VAL A 52 -12.27 -14.85 -8.87
CA VAL A 52 -13.64 -14.84 -9.42
C VAL A 52 -14.06 -13.49 -10.00
N GLY A 53 -13.25 -12.45 -9.82
CA GLY A 53 -13.49 -11.10 -10.33
C GLY A 53 -14.57 -10.33 -9.56
N GLU A 54 -14.51 -9.00 -9.67
CA GLU A 54 -15.38 -8.12 -8.90
C GLU A 54 -16.89 -8.33 -9.15
N GLN A 55 -17.28 -8.68 -10.37
CA GLN A 55 -18.69 -8.81 -10.74
C GLN A 55 -19.37 -9.93 -9.96
N THR A 56 -18.63 -10.98 -9.63
CA THR A 56 -19.10 -12.05 -8.76
C THR A 56 -19.39 -11.52 -7.36
N CYS A 57 -18.51 -10.68 -6.81
CA CYS A 57 -18.69 -10.05 -5.50
C CYS A 57 -19.92 -9.13 -5.48
N LEU A 58 -20.11 -8.33 -6.53
CA LEU A 58 -21.20 -7.36 -6.66
C LEU A 58 -22.59 -7.99 -6.75
N SER A 59 -22.68 -9.29 -7.07
CA SER A 59 -23.96 -10.02 -7.06
C SER A 59 -24.58 -10.16 -5.65
N CYS A 60 -23.74 -10.14 -4.61
CA CYS A 60 -24.15 -10.28 -3.20
C CYS A 60 -23.79 -9.04 -2.35
N HIS A 61 -22.66 -8.38 -2.64
CA HIS A 61 -22.18 -7.22 -1.90
C HIS A 61 -22.50 -5.92 -2.63
N LYS A 62 -23.19 -5.00 -1.95
CA LYS A 62 -23.48 -3.68 -2.52
C LYS A 62 -22.17 -2.92 -2.79
N LYS A 63 -22.15 -2.17 -3.89
CA LYS A 63 -21.03 -1.31 -4.26
C LYS A 63 -20.82 -0.20 -3.22
N THR A 64 -19.63 -0.14 -2.62
CA THR A 64 -19.29 0.74 -1.49
C THR A 64 -18.48 1.97 -1.86
N ASN A 65 -18.58 2.53 -3.07
CA ASN A 65 -17.72 3.62 -3.60
C ASN A 65 -16.23 3.25 -3.79
N TYR A 66 -15.85 1.97 -3.70
CA TYR A 66 -14.46 1.54 -3.87
C TYR A 66 -13.93 1.89 -5.26
N ASP A 67 -14.83 1.94 -6.25
CA ASP A 67 -14.56 2.33 -7.63
C ASP A 67 -14.08 3.78 -7.76
N LYS A 68 -14.36 4.62 -6.76
CA LYS A 68 -13.89 6.02 -6.73
C LYS A 68 -12.52 6.17 -6.08
N THR A 69 -11.97 5.11 -5.50
CA THR A 69 -10.66 5.15 -4.85
C THR A 69 -9.54 5.20 -5.87
N ALA A 70 -8.40 5.80 -5.51
CA ALA A 70 -7.21 5.76 -6.35
C ALA A 70 -6.73 4.33 -6.67
N HIS A 71 -7.03 3.36 -5.81
CA HIS A 71 -6.75 1.94 -6.06
C HIS A 71 -7.50 1.43 -7.28
N PHE A 72 -8.82 1.61 -7.34
CA PHE A 72 -9.59 1.17 -8.50
C PHE A 72 -9.23 1.98 -9.75
N GLN A 73 -8.89 3.25 -9.59
CA GLN A 73 -8.47 4.14 -10.68
C GLN A 73 -7.02 3.90 -11.13
N SER A 74 -6.28 2.95 -10.54
CA SER A 74 -4.90 2.63 -10.94
C SER A 74 -4.81 2.07 -12.35
N PHE A 75 -5.91 1.58 -12.90
CA PHE A 75 -5.99 1.09 -14.26
C PHE A 75 -7.33 1.48 -14.88
N LYS A 76 -7.29 2.17 -16.01
CA LYS A 76 -8.48 2.66 -16.72
C LYS A 76 -8.56 2.07 -18.12
N PRO A 77 -9.77 1.79 -18.63
CA PRO A 77 -9.92 1.38 -20.03
C PRO A 77 -9.49 2.50 -20.98
N LEU A 78 -9.09 2.15 -22.20
CA LEU A 78 -8.73 3.13 -23.23
C LEU A 78 -9.84 4.15 -23.50
N SER A 79 -11.11 3.74 -23.38
CA SER A 79 -12.28 4.60 -23.55
C SER A 79 -12.39 5.73 -22.52
N ALA A 80 -11.63 5.68 -21.42
CA ALA A 80 -11.54 6.79 -20.47
C ALA A 80 -10.73 7.99 -21.00
N TYR A 81 -10.02 7.82 -22.12
CA TYR A 81 -9.14 8.83 -22.71
C TYR A 81 -9.65 9.25 -24.09
N LYS A 82 -9.76 10.56 -24.31
CA LYS A 82 -10.01 11.12 -25.64
C LYS A 82 -8.69 11.22 -26.39
N PHE A 83 -8.38 10.22 -27.21
CA PHE A 83 -7.15 10.22 -28.01
C PHE A 83 -7.20 11.23 -29.16
N ASP A 84 -6.05 11.80 -29.51
CA ASP A 84 -5.87 12.80 -30.57
C ASP A 84 -6.09 12.24 -31.98
N LYS A 85 -5.90 10.93 -32.12
CA LYS A 85 -6.15 10.18 -33.35
C LYS A 85 -6.59 8.75 -33.05
N THR A 86 -7.03 8.06 -34.10
CA THR A 86 -7.22 6.62 -34.03
C THR A 86 -5.88 5.93 -34.07
N TYR A 87 -5.63 5.09 -33.07
CA TYR A 87 -4.44 4.25 -33.01
C TYR A 87 -4.73 2.88 -33.59
N SER A 88 -3.77 2.33 -34.34
CA SER A 88 -3.87 1.03 -35.00
C SER A 88 -2.75 0.11 -34.50
N THR A 89 -2.25 -0.75 -35.37
CA THR A 89 -1.11 -1.62 -35.09
C THR A 89 0.22 -0.87 -35.03
N VAL A 90 1.06 -1.23 -34.06
CA VAL A 90 2.47 -0.85 -33.97
C VAL A 90 3.32 -2.12 -33.86
N THR A 91 4.52 -2.11 -34.45
CA THR A 91 5.50 -3.17 -34.20
C THR A 91 6.28 -2.84 -32.93
N VAL A 92 6.23 -3.74 -31.96
CA VAL A 92 7.02 -3.64 -30.73
C VAL A 92 8.09 -4.73 -30.72
N TYR A 93 9.26 -4.37 -30.21
CA TYR A 93 10.40 -5.26 -30.06
C TYR A 93 10.57 -5.61 -28.58
N ASP A 94 11.05 -6.81 -28.28
CA ASP A 94 11.36 -7.20 -26.91
C ASP A 94 12.58 -6.39 -26.42
N GLY A 95 12.31 -5.38 -25.59
CA GLY A 95 13.34 -4.48 -25.07
C GLY A 95 14.43 -5.18 -24.27
N ALA A 96 14.13 -6.35 -23.69
CA ALA A 96 15.10 -7.15 -22.94
C ALA A 96 15.99 -8.02 -23.85
N ALA A 97 15.59 -8.24 -25.11
CA ALA A 97 16.27 -9.10 -26.06
C ALA A 97 17.01 -8.34 -27.19
N ASN A 98 17.24 -7.02 -27.04
CA ASN A 98 17.94 -6.17 -28.01
C ASN A 98 17.44 -6.37 -29.46
N ASP A 99 16.13 -6.19 -29.69
CA ASP A 99 15.49 -6.31 -31.02
C ASP A 99 15.42 -7.72 -31.64
N ALA A 100 15.91 -8.76 -30.99
CA ALA A 100 15.91 -10.11 -31.58
C ALA A 100 14.50 -10.69 -31.82
N LYS A 101 13.49 -10.18 -31.12
CA LYS A 101 12.09 -10.62 -31.23
C LYS A 101 11.20 -9.40 -31.38
N SER A 102 10.20 -9.52 -32.25
CA SER A 102 9.19 -8.47 -32.44
C SER A 102 7.82 -9.07 -32.67
N THR A 103 6.79 -8.24 -32.46
CA THR A 103 5.42 -8.59 -32.78
C THR A 103 4.62 -7.34 -33.09
N THR A 104 3.46 -7.52 -33.69
CA THR A 104 2.52 -6.44 -33.97
C THR A 104 1.48 -6.39 -32.86
N VAL A 105 1.32 -5.21 -32.25
CA VAL A 105 0.32 -4.92 -31.21
C VAL A 105 -0.68 -3.92 -31.76
N ASP A 106 -1.96 -4.28 -31.72
CA ASP A 106 -3.06 -3.35 -32.00
C ASP A 106 -3.34 -2.49 -30.77
N LEU A 107 -2.93 -1.21 -30.82
CA LEU A 107 -3.09 -0.29 -29.69
C LEU A 107 -4.56 0.02 -29.39
N SER A 108 -5.47 -0.14 -30.36
CA SER A 108 -6.91 0.01 -30.12
C SER A 108 -7.47 -1.12 -29.24
N LYS A 109 -6.75 -2.24 -29.15
CA LYS A 109 -7.08 -3.42 -28.36
C LYS A 109 -6.14 -3.60 -27.16
N ALA A 110 -5.34 -2.59 -26.83
CA ALA A 110 -4.57 -2.61 -25.60
C ALA A 110 -5.52 -2.72 -24.40
N LEU A 111 -5.04 -3.33 -23.32
CA LEU A 111 -5.85 -3.65 -22.14
C LEU A 111 -6.36 -2.38 -21.44
N GLY A 112 -5.56 -1.31 -21.49
CA GLY A 112 -5.90 -0.02 -20.93
C GLY A 112 -4.67 0.79 -20.55
N VAL A 113 -4.86 1.75 -19.67
CA VAL A 113 -3.83 2.68 -19.19
C VAL A 113 -3.67 2.51 -17.68
N GLN A 114 -2.47 2.14 -17.24
CA GLN A 114 -2.10 2.06 -15.84
C GLN A 114 -1.54 3.41 -15.34
N MET A 115 -1.96 3.83 -14.15
CA MET A 115 -1.54 5.05 -13.45
C MET A 115 -1.62 6.31 -14.32
N ASP A 116 -2.63 6.39 -15.18
CA ASP A 116 -2.80 7.48 -16.16
C ASP A 116 -1.56 7.76 -17.03
N THR A 117 -0.66 6.77 -17.17
CA THR A 117 0.65 6.95 -17.78
C THR A 117 0.99 5.86 -18.79
N TYR A 118 0.85 4.59 -18.45
CA TYR A 118 1.39 3.49 -19.28
C TYR A 118 0.29 2.71 -19.98
N VAL A 119 0.39 2.58 -21.30
CA VAL A 119 -0.49 1.72 -22.10
C VAL A 119 0.00 0.28 -22.00
N ILE A 120 -0.87 -0.60 -21.52
CA ILE A 120 -0.56 -2.00 -21.25
C ILE A 120 -1.20 -2.89 -22.32
N ALA A 121 -0.42 -3.80 -22.89
CA ALA A 121 -0.90 -4.76 -23.86
C ALA A 121 -0.47 -6.19 -23.50
N GLN A 122 -1.29 -7.14 -23.92
CA GLN A 122 -0.93 -8.55 -23.88
C GLN A 122 -0.21 -8.93 -25.17
N ILE A 123 1.00 -9.47 -25.02
CA ILE A 123 1.82 -10.00 -26.11
C ILE A 123 1.44 -11.46 -26.38
N PRO A 124 1.21 -11.85 -27.65
CA PRO A 124 0.95 -13.24 -28.00
C PRO A 124 2.11 -14.15 -27.58
N LYS A 125 1.80 -15.32 -26.98
CA LYS A 125 2.84 -16.29 -26.58
C LYS A 125 3.70 -16.74 -27.77
N THR A 126 3.13 -16.75 -28.97
CA THR A 126 3.82 -17.10 -30.23
C THR A 126 4.93 -16.12 -30.59
N ALA A 127 4.92 -14.89 -30.06
CA ALA A 127 6.01 -13.93 -30.24
C ALA A 127 7.29 -14.32 -29.47
N GLY A 128 7.19 -15.27 -28.53
CA GLY A 128 8.34 -15.80 -27.79
C GLY A 128 8.94 -14.83 -26.76
N PHE A 129 8.18 -13.80 -26.35
CA PHE A 129 8.58 -12.87 -25.29
C PHE A 129 8.57 -13.58 -23.94
N ALA A 130 9.43 -13.15 -23.01
CA ALA A 130 9.58 -13.82 -21.71
C ALA A 130 8.33 -13.71 -20.82
N LYS A 131 7.61 -12.58 -20.91
CA LYS A 131 6.36 -12.32 -20.19
C LYS A 131 5.20 -12.23 -21.19
N GLN A 132 3.99 -12.06 -20.67
CA GLN A 132 2.80 -11.85 -21.52
C GLN A 132 2.26 -10.42 -21.48
N TYR A 133 2.58 -9.63 -20.46
CA TYR A 133 2.04 -8.28 -20.30
C TYR A 133 3.20 -7.30 -20.29
N TYR A 134 3.09 -6.27 -21.12
CA TYR A 134 4.15 -5.28 -21.32
C TYR A 134 3.59 -3.87 -21.38
N ARG A 135 4.43 -2.91 -21.02
CA ARG A 135 4.19 -1.49 -21.30
C ARG A 135 4.61 -1.24 -22.74
N VAL A 136 3.64 -0.98 -23.60
CA VAL A 136 3.90 -0.75 -25.04
C VAL A 136 3.83 0.73 -25.42
N GLY A 137 3.18 1.54 -24.58
CA GLY A 137 3.10 2.98 -24.80
C GLY A 137 3.06 3.79 -23.52
N LYS A 138 3.17 5.11 -23.67
CA LYS A 138 2.86 6.11 -22.65
C LYS A 138 1.83 7.08 -23.18
N VAL A 139 0.84 7.40 -22.36
CA VAL A 139 -0.09 8.49 -22.63
C VAL A 139 0.50 9.80 -22.15
N SER A 140 0.25 10.87 -22.89
CA SER A 140 0.52 12.24 -22.46
C SER A 140 -0.59 13.15 -22.93
N LYS A 141 -0.92 14.15 -22.11
CA LYS A 141 -2.00 15.08 -22.41
C LYS A 141 -1.50 16.20 -23.33
N ASN A 142 -2.22 16.44 -24.41
CA ASN A 142 -1.98 17.54 -25.34
C ASN A 142 -2.60 18.85 -24.80
N PRO A 143 -2.16 20.02 -25.28
CA PRO A 143 -2.72 21.32 -24.87
C PRO A 143 -4.22 21.48 -25.12
N ASP A 144 -4.76 20.80 -26.14
CA ASP A 144 -6.19 20.79 -26.49
C ASP A 144 -7.03 19.85 -25.60
N GLY A 145 -6.40 19.19 -24.62
CA GLY A 145 -7.04 18.26 -23.70
C GLY A 145 -7.18 16.83 -24.23
N THR A 146 -6.79 16.54 -25.48
CA THR A 146 -6.69 15.17 -25.99
C THR A 146 -5.46 14.46 -25.44
N TYR A 147 -5.37 13.15 -25.64
CA TYR A 147 -4.24 12.32 -25.24
C TYR A 147 -3.54 11.75 -26.45
N LYS A 148 -2.21 11.71 -26.42
CA LYS A 148 -1.39 10.98 -27.40
C LYS A 148 -0.73 9.78 -26.75
N ILE A 149 -0.68 8.67 -27.47
CA ILE A 149 0.16 7.51 -27.15
C ILE A 149 1.50 7.67 -27.89
N GLN A 150 2.59 7.58 -27.13
CA GLN A 150 3.96 7.48 -27.61
C GLN A 150 4.56 6.16 -27.13
N SER A 151 5.72 5.75 -27.66
CA SER A 151 6.36 4.51 -27.22
C SER A 151 6.70 4.52 -25.72
N ALA A 152 6.58 3.37 -25.05
CA ALA A 152 7.01 3.23 -23.66
C ALA A 152 8.53 3.34 -23.50
N GLY A 153 9.26 2.83 -24.49
CA GLY A 153 10.71 2.97 -24.64
C GLY A 153 11.10 2.82 -26.10
N LEU A 154 12.33 3.15 -26.45
CA LEU A 154 12.87 2.90 -27.78
C LEU A 154 14.00 1.91 -27.66
N VAL A 155 14.13 1.02 -28.64
CA VAL A 155 15.28 0.12 -28.63
C VAL A 155 16.56 0.90 -28.95
N LYS A 156 17.60 0.61 -28.18
CA LYS A 156 18.83 1.40 -28.13
C LYS A 156 19.43 1.59 -29.53
N GLY A 157 19.59 2.85 -29.93
CA GLY A 157 20.17 3.21 -31.23
C GLY A 157 19.17 3.19 -32.39
N THR A 158 17.87 2.98 -32.13
CA THR A 158 16.82 2.95 -33.15
C THR A 158 15.65 3.86 -32.77
N GLN A 159 14.67 3.97 -33.67
CA GLN A 159 13.35 4.56 -33.41
C GLN A 159 12.27 3.48 -33.20
N ASN A 160 12.67 2.22 -33.05
CA ASN A 160 11.77 1.10 -32.89
C ASN A 160 11.13 1.14 -31.51
N TRP A 161 9.82 0.86 -31.46
CA TRP A 161 9.10 0.79 -30.20
C TRP A 161 9.54 -0.42 -29.40
N SER A 162 9.89 -0.20 -28.14
CA SER A 162 10.24 -1.25 -27.20
C SER A 162 9.03 -1.62 -26.35
N ALA A 163 8.74 -2.91 -26.25
CA ALA A 163 7.86 -3.47 -25.24
C ALA A 163 8.64 -3.51 -23.92
N GLU A 164 8.38 -2.54 -23.05
CA GLU A 164 9.09 -2.36 -21.80
C GLU A 164 8.56 -3.30 -20.73
N ASP A 165 9.48 -3.79 -19.89
CA ASP A 165 9.12 -4.65 -18.76
C ASP A 165 8.05 -3.99 -17.89
N TYR A 166 7.11 -4.81 -17.42
CA TYR A 166 5.97 -4.36 -16.64
C TYR A 166 6.09 -4.76 -15.17
N SER A 167 7.19 -4.35 -14.54
CA SER A 167 7.43 -4.55 -13.11
C SER A 167 6.36 -3.91 -12.21
N CYS A 168 5.63 -2.90 -12.70
CA CYS A 168 4.52 -2.23 -12.01
C CYS A 168 3.29 -3.13 -11.80
N LEU A 169 3.21 -4.27 -12.49
CA LEU A 169 2.05 -5.19 -12.46
C LEU A 169 1.74 -5.68 -11.05
N GLU A 170 2.77 -6.02 -10.26
CA GLU A 170 2.60 -6.67 -8.96
C GLU A 170 1.80 -5.82 -7.97
N CYS A 171 1.93 -4.50 -8.05
CA CYS A 171 1.25 -3.58 -7.14
C CYS A 171 0.00 -2.93 -7.74
N HIS A 172 0.06 -2.54 -9.01
CA HIS A 172 -0.98 -1.72 -9.63
C HIS A 172 -1.99 -2.51 -10.47
N SER A 173 -1.71 -3.80 -10.70
CA SER A 173 -2.60 -4.76 -11.38
C SER A 173 -2.39 -6.20 -10.84
N PRO A 174 -2.44 -6.43 -9.51
CA PRO A 174 -1.98 -7.68 -8.87
C PRO A 174 -2.74 -8.94 -9.33
N SER A 175 -4.00 -8.76 -9.76
CA SER A 175 -4.86 -9.85 -10.22
C SER A 175 -4.67 -10.16 -11.72
N MET A 176 -3.91 -9.34 -12.46
CA MET A 176 -3.69 -9.53 -13.89
C MET A 176 -2.94 -10.82 -14.17
N GLY A 177 -3.51 -11.65 -15.06
CA GLY A 177 -2.92 -12.95 -15.43
C GLY A 177 -3.09 -14.06 -14.38
N LYS A 178 -3.78 -13.80 -13.27
CA LYS A 178 -4.14 -14.84 -12.30
C LYS A 178 -5.30 -15.68 -12.83
N ALA A 179 -5.30 -16.98 -12.52
CA ALA A 179 -6.34 -17.89 -12.96
C ALA A 179 -7.72 -17.46 -12.44
N GLY A 180 -8.67 -17.27 -13.35
CA GLY A 180 -10.04 -16.83 -13.05
C GLY A 180 -10.22 -15.33 -12.83
N SER A 181 -9.15 -14.51 -12.91
CA SER A 181 -9.26 -13.06 -12.73
C SER A 181 -9.53 -12.34 -14.06
N PRO A 182 -10.68 -11.68 -14.22
CA PRO A 182 -10.90 -10.71 -15.30
C PRO A 182 -10.36 -9.31 -14.97
N ASP A 183 -9.96 -9.07 -13.71
CA ASP A 183 -9.68 -7.74 -13.19
C ASP A 183 -8.28 -7.26 -13.58
N LEU A 184 -8.21 -6.02 -14.09
CA LEU A 184 -6.97 -5.35 -14.51
C LEU A 184 -6.49 -4.29 -13.51
N THR A 185 -7.33 -3.96 -12.53
CA THR A 185 -7.10 -2.95 -11.51
C THR A 185 -7.06 -3.57 -10.11
N ILE A 186 -6.87 -2.76 -9.08
CA ILE A 186 -6.99 -3.19 -7.68
C ILE A 186 -8.48 -3.28 -7.32
N THR A 187 -8.96 -4.49 -7.07
CA THR A 187 -10.35 -4.80 -6.71
C THR A 187 -10.43 -5.56 -5.38
N CYS A 188 -11.58 -6.18 -5.09
CA CYS A 188 -11.83 -6.91 -3.84
C CYS A 188 -10.73 -7.92 -3.52
N GLU A 189 -10.37 -8.75 -4.50
CA GLU A 189 -9.47 -9.89 -4.33
C GLU A 189 -8.00 -9.48 -4.18
N SER A 190 -7.66 -8.23 -4.49
CA SER A 190 -6.34 -7.66 -4.23
C SER A 190 -6.06 -7.51 -2.73
N CYS A 191 -7.11 -7.24 -1.94
CA CYS A 191 -7.02 -7.08 -0.48
C CYS A 191 -7.52 -8.33 0.26
N HIS A 192 -8.59 -8.94 -0.23
CA HIS A 192 -9.25 -10.07 0.42
C HIS A 192 -8.77 -11.43 -0.07
N GLY A 193 -7.92 -11.50 -1.11
CA GLY A 193 -7.46 -12.76 -1.69
C GLY A 193 -8.50 -13.43 -2.61
N PRO A 194 -8.19 -14.62 -3.14
CA PRO A 194 -9.04 -15.30 -4.13
C PRO A 194 -10.39 -15.74 -3.55
N GLY A 195 -11.50 -15.35 -4.19
CA GLY A 195 -12.85 -15.48 -3.64
C GLY A 195 -13.59 -16.78 -3.95
N SER A 196 -13.04 -17.69 -4.76
CA SER A 196 -13.73 -18.92 -5.19
C SER A 196 -14.26 -19.78 -4.02
N ALA A 197 -13.45 -19.97 -2.98
CA ALA A 197 -13.86 -20.71 -1.78
C ALA A 197 -14.99 -20.00 -1.02
N HIS A 198 -14.99 -18.66 -0.99
CA HIS A 198 -16.02 -17.87 -0.34
C HIS A 198 -17.35 -17.93 -1.09
N VAL A 199 -17.32 -17.88 -2.41
CA VAL A 199 -18.53 -18.00 -3.25
C VAL A 199 -19.16 -19.39 -3.11
N ALA A 200 -18.33 -20.44 -3.00
CA ALA A 200 -18.80 -21.82 -2.84
C ALA A 200 -19.28 -22.16 -1.41
N ALA A 201 -19.01 -21.30 -0.43
CA ALA A 201 -19.36 -21.55 0.97
C ALA A 201 -20.88 -21.54 1.19
N THR A 202 -21.37 -22.56 1.89
CA THR A 202 -22.82 -22.80 2.11
C THR A 202 -23.33 -22.27 3.44
N SER A 203 -22.43 -21.99 4.39
CA SER A 203 -22.77 -21.42 5.70
C SER A 203 -22.01 -20.12 5.98
N ASP A 204 -22.52 -19.31 6.90
CA ASP A 204 -21.88 -18.05 7.28
C ASP A 204 -20.52 -18.25 7.95
N ASP A 205 -20.36 -19.34 8.71
CA ASP A 205 -19.07 -19.67 9.34
C ASP A 205 -18.03 -20.08 8.29
N GLN A 206 -18.42 -20.80 7.24
CA GLN A 206 -17.55 -21.07 6.11
C GLN A 206 -17.16 -19.77 5.40
N LYS A 207 -18.13 -18.89 5.10
CA LYS A 207 -17.87 -17.60 4.43
C LYS A 207 -16.88 -16.72 5.20
N LYS A 208 -16.99 -16.67 6.53
CA LYS A 208 -16.06 -15.92 7.40
C LYS A 208 -14.64 -16.52 7.38
N ALA A 209 -14.53 -17.85 7.29
CA ALA A 209 -13.25 -18.54 7.28
C ALA A 209 -12.52 -18.45 5.93
N THR A 210 -13.25 -18.28 4.82
CA THR A 210 -12.70 -18.34 3.45
C THR A 210 -12.28 -16.98 2.88
N MET A 211 -12.62 -15.87 3.53
CA MET A 211 -12.27 -14.52 3.06
C MET A 211 -11.60 -13.71 4.16
N PRO A 212 -10.26 -13.53 4.14
CA PRO A 212 -9.55 -12.79 5.17
C PRO A 212 -9.95 -11.30 5.19
N LEU A 213 -9.93 -10.74 6.39
CA LEU A 213 -10.01 -9.29 6.59
C LEU A 213 -8.62 -8.67 6.38
N PRO A 214 -8.51 -7.56 5.63
CA PRO A 214 -7.25 -6.88 5.43
C PRO A 214 -6.63 -6.43 6.75
N THR A 215 -5.34 -6.70 6.92
CA THR A 215 -4.47 -6.18 7.99
C THR A 215 -3.46 -5.19 7.39
N SER A 216 -2.62 -4.56 8.22
CA SER A 216 -1.52 -3.72 7.73
C SER A 216 -0.63 -4.43 6.72
N ASP A 217 -0.38 -5.73 6.92
CA ASP A 217 0.43 -6.54 5.99
C ASP A 217 -0.17 -6.60 4.60
N THR A 218 -1.50 -6.51 4.50
CA THR A 218 -2.19 -6.45 3.19
C THR A 218 -1.83 -5.17 2.46
N CYS A 219 -1.79 -4.04 3.15
CA CYS A 219 -1.40 -2.75 2.60
C CYS A 219 0.09 -2.74 2.22
N LEU A 220 0.94 -3.27 3.10
CA LEU A 220 2.40 -3.28 2.95
C LEU A 220 2.91 -4.16 1.80
N LYS A 221 2.08 -5.06 1.25
CA LYS A 221 2.40 -5.80 0.00
C LYS A 221 2.72 -4.86 -1.16
N CYS A 222 2.06 -3.70 -1.22
CA CYS A 222 2.26 -2.70 -2.26
C CYS A 222 2.85 -1.40 -1.70
N HIS A 223 2.36 -0.98 -0.54
CA HIS A 223 2.81 0.20 0.18
C HIS A 223 3.98 -0.14 1.10
N ASN A 224 5.10 -0.63 0.54
CA ASN A 224 6.28 -0.94 1.35
C ASN A 224 6.83 0.35 2.01
N SER A 225 7.11 0.25 3.30
CA SER A 225 7.53 1.38 4.12
C SER A 225 9.05 1.48 4.27
N ASP A 226 9.74 0.34 4.21
CA ASP A 226 11.13 0.26 4.61
C ASP A 226 12.03 1.03 3.63
N PRO A 227 13.08 1.71 4.14
CA PRO A 227 14.17 2.21 3.33
C PRO A 227 14.82 1.10 2.53
N THR A 228 15.42 1.47 1.42
CA THR A 228 16.17 0.53 0.57
C THR A 228 17.56 1.08 0.27
N LYS A 229 18.42 0.26 -0.34
CA LYS A 229 19.69 0.75 -0.87
C LYS A 229 19.51 1.19 -2.31
N ASP A 230 19.98 2.40 -2.62
CA ASP A 230 20.13 2.83 -4.00
C ASP A 230 21.13 1.90 -4.71
N PRO A 231 20.76 1.23 -5.80
CA PRO A 231 21.63 0.27 -6.47
C PRO A 231 22.83 0.92 -7.18
N LYS A 232 22.81 2.24 -7.40
CA LYS A 232 23.88 3.00 -8.07
C LYS A 232 24.84 3.60 -7.05
N THR A 233 24.33 4.17 -5.97
CA THR A 233 25.15 4.89 -4.98
C THR A 233 25.45 4.08 -3.72
N GLY A 234 24.65 3.04 -3.44
CA GLY A 234 24.71 2.28 -2.19
C GLY A 234 24.14 3.04 -0.98
N ALA A 235 23.69 4.28 -1.16
CA ALA A 235 23.08 5.08 -0.10
C ALA A 235 21.77 4.43 0.36
N ILE A 236 21.47 4.55 1.67
CA ILE A 236 20.14 4.21 2.17
C ILE A 236 19.20 5.32 1.74
N ILE A 237 18.17 4.97 0.98
CA ILE A 237 17.18 5.89 0.45
C ILE A 237 15.83 5.62 1.08
N THR A 238 15.07 6.69 1.27
CA THR A 238 13.68 6.57 1.65
C THR A 238 12.85 6.06 0.49
N THR A 239 11.80 5.30 0.79
CA THR A 239 10.99 4.74 -0.28
C THR A 239 9.88 5.69 -0.73
N ASN A 240 10.16 6.42 -1.80
CA ASN A 240 9.34 7.54 -2.25
C ASN A 240 8.15 7.17 -3.15
N HIS A 241 8.10 5.93 -3.65
CA HIS A 241 7.06 5.51 -4.59
C HIS A 241 5.86 4.85 -3.90
N TYR A 242 6.04 4.33 -2.69
CA TYR A 242 5.09 3.40 -2.06
C TYR A 242 4.16 4.05 -1.02
N GLY A 243 4.16 5.36 -0.84
CA GLY A 243 3.08 6.05 -0.12
C GLY A 243 3.08 5.96 1.41
N THR A 244 3.89 5.09 2.01
CA THR A 244 3.94 4.83 3.47
C THR A 244 5.38 4.88 3.99
N ARG A 245 6.22 5.69 3.34
CA ARG A 245 7.64 5.87 3.66
C ARG A 245 7.88 5.89 5.18
N ASP A 246 8.79 5.04 5.64
CA ASP A 246 9.36 5.07 6.99
C ASP A 246 8.36 4.88 8.16
N PHE A 247 7.09 4.54 7.88
CA PHE A 247 6.10 4.07 8.84
C PHE A 247 6.65 3.00 9.79
N THR A 248 7.52 2.10 9.31
CA THR A 248 8.17 1.07 10.15
C THR A 248 8.83 1.65 11.40
N PHE A 249 9.39 2.87 11.33
CA PHE A 249 10.08 3.53 12.45
C PHE A 249 9.16 4.39 13.31
N SER A 250 7.91 4.60 12.90
CA SER A 250 6.98 5.39 13.69
C SER A 250 6.65 4.74 15.04
N LYS A 251 6.32 5.55 16.03
CA LYS A 251 5.75 5.05 17.29
C LYS A 251 4.40 4.39 17.09
N HIS A 252 3.66 4.80 16.07
CA HIS A 252 2.41 4.16 15.67
C HIS A 252 2.60 2.69 15.24
N ASN A 253 3.69 2.39 14.54
CA ASN A 253 4.02 1.01 14.17
C ASN A 253 4.63 0.20 15.34
N THR A 254 5.52 0.82 16.11
CA THR A 254 6.38 0.08 17.07
C THR A 254 5.77 -0.16 18.45
N THR A 255 4.66 0.49 18.79
CA THR A 255 4.07 0.41 20.15
C THR A 255 2.87 -0.52 20.27
N GLY A 256 2.28 -0.96 19.16
CA GLY A 256 1.03 -1.74 19.17
C GLY A 256 -0.20 -0.99 19.67
N MET A 257 -0.11 0.33 19.88
CA MET A 257 -1.21 1.15 20.41
C MET A 257 -2.32 1.46 19.38
N ILE A 258 -2.12 1.10 18.11
CA ILE A 258 -3.08 1.30 17.04
C ILE A 258 -3.29 0.01 16.24
N ASN A 259 -4.45 -0.13 15.60
CA ASN A 259 -4.73 -1.20 14.64
C ASN A 259 -4.11 -0.91 13.26
N GLY A 260 -2.82 -0.55 13.27
CA GLY A 260 -2.03 -0.19 12.10
C GLY A 260 -2.70 0.81 11.16
N CYS A 261 -2.55 0.60 9.85
CA CYS A 261 -3.00 1.52 8.80
C CYS A 261 -4.50 1.85 8.91
N LEU A 262 -5.31 0.86 9.31
CA LEU A 262 -6.76 0.96 9.39
C LEU A 262 -7.25 1.84 10.54
N THR A 263 -6.37 2.32 11.42
CA THR A 263 -6.74 3.31 12.44
C THR A 263 -6.99 4.68 11.81
N CYS A 264 -6.18 5.05 10.81
CA CYS A 264 -6.28 6.33 10.11
C CYS A 264 -6.96 6.20 8.75
N HIS A 265 -6.76 5.07 8.07
CA HIS A 265 -7.24 4.85 6.71
C HIS A 265 -8.49 3.97 6.64
N GLN A 266 -9.21 4.12 5.54
CA GLN A 266 -10.29 3.27 5.07
C GLN A 266 -10.04 2.89 3.61
N TYR A 267 -10.57 1.76 3.15
CA TYR A 267 -10.27 1.22 1.83
C TYR A 267 -11.49 1.07 0.93
N HIS A 268 -12.70 1.28 1.47
CA HIS A 268 -13.93 1.16 0.69
C HIS A 268 -14.39 2.45 0.05
N ALA A 269 -13.97 3.62 0.52
CA ALA A 269 -14.39 4.89 -0.09
C ALA A 269 -13.31 5.96 0.12
N PRO A 270 -13.14 6.88 -0.84
CA PRO A 270 -12.35 8.07 -0.61
C PRO A 270 -13.06 9.03 0.36
N ASP A 271 -12.28 9.85 1.05
CA ASP A 271 -12.75 11.06 1.73
C ASP A 271 -13.10 12.17 0.73
N ALA A 272 -13.49 13.35 1.25
CA ALA A 272 -13.87 14.48 0.39
C ALA A 272 -12.72 15.05 -0.45
N ASN A 273 -11.46 14.76 -0.10
CA ASN A 273 -10.27 15.16 -0.85
C ASN A 273 -9.80 14.08 -1.83
N GLY A 274 -10.53 12.95 -1.94
CA GLY A 274 -10.12 11.82 -2.77
C GLY A 274 -9.10 10.88 -2.10
N GLY A 275 -8.71 11.17 -0.85
CA GLY A 275 -7.78 10.37 -0.07
C GLY A 275 -8.46 9.19 0.62
N LEU A 276 -7.68 8.29 1.19
CA LEU A 276 -8.20 7.11 1.89
C LEU A 276 -8.22 7.31 3.41
N LEU A 277 -8.31 8.54 3.91
CA LEU A 277 -8.43 8.79 5.34
C LEU A 277 -9.87 8.55 5.82
N ARG A 278 -10.02 8.13 7.07
CA ARG A 278 -11.33 7.98 7.72
C ARG A 278 -12.04 9.31 7.97
N LYS A 279 -11.28 10.40 8.02
CA LYS A 279 -11.75 11.77 8.15
C LYS A 279 -10.97 12.66 7.20
N THR A 280 -11.65 13.58 6.53
CA THR A 280 -11.05 14.53 5.58
C THR A 280 -9.94 15.38 6.21
N ASN A 281 -10.11 15.78 7.48
CA ASN A 281 -9.08 16.47 8.23
C ASN A 281 -8.29 15.46 9.08
N PRO A 282 -6.98 15.28 8.87
CA PRO A 282 -6.16 14.36 9.65
C PRO A 282 -6.18 14.64 11.16
N ASN A 283 -6.27 15.91 11.57
CA ASN A 283 -6.28 16.27 13.00
C ASN A 283 -7.50 15.72 13.74
N ASP A 284 -8.63 15.52 13.05
CA ASP A 284 -9.81 14.91 13.66
C ASP A 284 -9.58 13.43 13.98
N ILE A 285 -8.67 12.77 13.25
CA ILE A 285 -8.22 11.41 13.54
C ILE A 285 -7.23 11.46 14.71
N CYS A 286 -6.23 12.34 14.65
CA CYS A 286 -5.20 12.47 15.69
C CYS A 286 -5.82 12.75 17.07
N ALA A 287 -6.82 13.62 17.13
CA ALA A 287 -7.49 14.04 18.36
C ALA A 287 -8.20 12.89 19.11
N THR A 288 -8.44 11.75 18.45
CA THR A 288 -9.03 10.56 19.09
C THR A 288 -8.12 9.97 20.18
N CYS A 289 -6.80 10.15 20.06
CA CYS A 289 -5.82 9.71 21.06
C CYS A 289 -4.98 10.88 21.61
N HIS A 290 -4.68 11.88 20.78
CA HIS A 290 -3.91 13.07 21.14
C HIS A 290 -4.84 14.24 21.49
N ALA A 291 -5.62 14.07 22.57
CA ALA A 291 -6.61 15.05 22.99
C ALA A 291 -6.01 16.46 23.17
N GLY A 292 -6.68 17.46 22.60
CA GLY A 292 -6.25 18.87 22.67
C GLY A 292 -5.00 19.20 21.85
N LYS A 293 -4.51 18.28 21.02
CA LYS A 293 -3.41 18.53 20.09
C LYS A 293 -3.94 18.87 18.71
N ASN A 294 -3.27 19.84 18.08
CA ASN A 294 -3.42 20.15 16.68
C ASN A 294 -2.01 20.14 16.08
N TYR A 295 -1.80 19.31 15.07
CA TYR A 295 -0.52 19.11 14.42
C TYR A 295 -0.51 19.81 13.07
N ASP A 296 0.61 20.45 12.75
CA ASP A 296 0.92 20.76 11.36
C ASP A 296 1.40 19.48 10.69
N VAL A 297 0.52 18.84 9.92
CA VAL A 297 0.76 17.57 9.25
C VAL A 297 2.02 17.63 8.38
N LYS A 298 2.31 18.77 7.74
CA LYS A 298 3.49 18.91 6.87
C LYS A 298 4.81 18.90 7.64
N THR A 299 4.78 19.18 8.94
CA THR A 299 5.99 19.13 9.78
C THR A 299 6.26 17.72 10.31
N ILE A 300 5.19 16.97 10.62
CA ILE A 300 5.31 15.61 11.18
C ILE A 300 5.35 14.53 10.10
N MET A 301 4.78 14.82 8.93
CA MET A 301 4.70 13.97 7.74
C MET A 301 5.18 14.80 6.54
N TRP A 302 6.46 15.15 6.55
CA TRP A 302 7.05 16.05 5.56
C TRP A 302 6.92 15.51 4.13
N ASP A 303 6.69 16.44 3.20
CA ASP A 303 6.47 16.12 1.79
C ASP A 303 7.75 15.61 1.14
N ASN A 304 7.64 14.56 0.33
CA ASN A 304 8.77 14.13 -0.49
C ASN A 304 9.23 15.26 -1.43
N LYS A 305 10.55 15.49 -1.47
CA LYS A 305 11.16 16.49 -2.35
C LYS A 305 11.37 16.00 -3.77
N SER A 306 11.45 14.68 -3.99
CA SER A 306 11.71 14.13 -5.32
C SER A 306 11.40 12.63 -5.39
N ASP A 307 10.69 12.21 -6.44
CA ASP A 307 10.48 10.79 -6.77
C ASP A 307 10.82 10.58 -8.26
N PRO A 308 11.66 9.60 -8.62
CA PRO A 308 11.95 9.27 -10.02
C PRO A 308 10.71 8.96 -10.87
N TYR A 309 9.62 8.55 -10.24
CA TYR A 309 8.35 8.23 -10.90
C TYR A 309 7.32 9.36 -10.79
N ASN A 310 7.70 10.50 -10.22
CA ASN A 310 6.86 11.67 -10.03
C ASN A 310 5.61 11.41 -9.15
N HIS A 311 5.67 10.41 -8.26
CA HIS A 311 4.69 10.15 -7.22
C HIS A 311 5.20 10.77 -5.91
N ILE A 312 4.77 11.99 -5.61
CA ILE A 312 5.16 12.67 -4.36
C ILE A 312 4.31 12.10 -3.21
N THR A 313 4.97 11.47 -2.24
CA THR A 313 4.31 10.89 -1.07
C THR A 313 4.81 11.53 0.22
N ALA A 314 3.91 11.77 1.17
CA ALA A 314 4.28 12.28 2.48
C ALA A 314 4.99 11.20 3.33
N ASP A 315 5.87 11.65 4.22
CA ASP A 315 6.52 10.80 5.20
C ASP A 315 5.51 10.19 6.19
N HIS A 316 5.70 8.94 6.58
CA HIS A 316 4.88 8.27 7.61
C HIS A 316 5.71 7.84 8.83
N SER A 317 6.96 8.30 8.96
CA SER A 317 7.78 8.07 10.16
C SER A 317 7.27 8.85 11.39
N PHE A 318 6.44 9.88 11.17
CA PHE A 318 5.96 10.80 12.20
C PHE A 318 7.13 11.41 13.00
N THR A 319 8.06 12.07 12.29
CA THR A 319 9.30 12.69 12.79
C THR A 319 10.45 11.75 13.17
N ALA A 320 10.28 10.42 13.13
CA ALA A 320 11.38 9.49 13.41
C ALA A 320 12.49 9.58 12.34
N VAL A 321 12.13 9.91 11.11
CA VAL A 321 13.04 10.28 10.01
C VAL A 321 12.68 11.72 9.60
N PRO A 322 13.29 12.75 10.23
CA PRO A 322 12.96 14.14 9.90
C PRO A 322 13.52 14.53 8.54
N GLU A 323 12.91 15.53 7.89
CA GLU A 323 13.37 16.05 6.60
C GLU A 323 14.86 16.45 6.62
N SER A 324 15.33 17.04 7.74
CA SER A 324 16.72 17.45 7.95
C SER A 324 17.72 16.29 7.96
N ALA A 325 17.25 15.05 8.18
CA ALA A 325 18.06 13.86 8.12
C ALA A 325 18.26 13.35 6.69
N THR A 326 17.66 14.01 5.69
CA THR A 326 17.63 13.55 4.31
C THR A 326 18.15 14.59 3.31
N LYS A 327 18.57 14.11 2.14
CA LYS A 327 18.99 14.95 1.01
C LYS A 327 18.53 14.35 -0.31
N VAL A 328 18.09 15.20 -1.23
CA VAL A 328 17.83 14.76 -2.62
C VAL A 328 19.15 14.60 -3.35
N ASN A 329 19.40 13.41 -3.88
CA ASN A 329 20.51 13.18 -4.80
C ASN A 329 20.23 13.89 -6.14
N PRO A 330 21.09 14.80 -6.61
CA PRO A 330 20.83 15.58 -7.82
C PRO A 330 20.77 14.72 -9.09
N THR A 331 21.45 13.57 -9.08
CA THR A 331 21.60 12.65 -10.21
C THR A 331 20.50 11.60 -10.21
N THR A 332 20.31 10.87 -9.10
CA THR A 332 19.34 9.77 -9.04
C THR A 332 17.93 10.27 -8.74
N LYS A 333 17.78 11.49 -8.22
CA LYS A 333 16.52 12.07 -7.71
C LYS A 333 15.96 11.34 -6.49
N ASN A 334 16.65 10.33 -5.97
CA ASN A 334 16.24 9.67 -4.74
C ASN A 334 16.48 10.57 -3.52
N VAL A 335 15.69 10.36 -2.47
CA VAL A 335 15.91 11.00 -1.17
C VAL A 335 16.76 10.06 -0.32
N GLU A 336 18.01 10.46 -0.10
CA GLU A 336 19.01 9.74 0.67
C GLU A 336 18.91 10.13 2.15
N ILE A 337 19.01 9.15 3.03
CA ILE A 337 19.12 9.37 4.47
C ILE A 337 20.60 9.58 4.79
N THR A 338 20.94 10.76 5.30
CA THR A 338 22.34 11.20 5.48
C THR A 338 22.72 11.43 6.93
N ASP A 339 21.76 11.60 7.84
CA ASP A 339 22.06 11.78 9.26
C ASP A 339 22.63 10.48 9.87
N PRO A 340 23.82 10.53 10.51
CA PRO A 340 24.45 9.34 11.08
C PRO A 340 23.61 8.65 12.17
N THR A 341 22.87 9.41 12.97
CA THR A 341 22.04 8.87 14.06
C THR A 341 20.85 8.13 13.49
N VAL A 342 20.18 8.71 12.49
CA VAL A 342 19.07 8.06 11.80
C VAL A 342 19.55 6.83 11.03
N LEU A 343 20.72 6.90 10.38
CA LEU A 343 21.32 5.75 9.71
C LEU A 343 21.65 4.61 10.67
N ASP A 344 22.17 4.90 11.86
CA ASP A 344 22.43 3.88 12.89
C ASP A 344 21.12 3.24 13.38
N MET A 345 20.10 4.05 13.66
CA MET A 345 18.76 3.58 14.02
C MET A 345 18.21 2.62 12.95
N ILE A 346 18.28 3.00 11.67
CA ILE A 346 17.78 2.19 10.55
C ILE A 346 18.57 0.90 10.43
N LYS A 347 19.91 0.95 10.47
CA LYS A 347 20.76 -0.25 10.36
C LYS A 347 20.55 -1.23 11.51
N LYS A 348 20.27 -0.72 12.72
CA LYS A 348 19.91 -1.53 13.89
C LYS A 348 18.56 -2.20 13.74
N ALA A 349 17.57 -1.49 13.20
CA ALA A 349 16.22 -2.00 12.98
C ALA A 349 16.12 -2.93 11.75
N LEU A 350 16.92 -2.68 10.71
CA LEU A 350 16.96 -3.39 9.44
C LEU A 350 18.39 -3.86 9.13
N PRO A 351 18.85 -4.98 9.73
CA PRO A 351 20.24 -5.44 9.62
C PRO A 351 20.70 -5.77 8.19
N ASN A 352 19.76 -6.05 7.28
CA ASN A 352 20.02 -6.23 5.85
C ASN A 352 20.54 -4.94 5.18
N LEU A 353 20.21 -3.77 5.71
CA LEU A 353 20.72 -2.48 5.20
C LEU A 353 22.10 -2.12 5.78
N ALA A 354 22.55 -2.81 6.83
CA ALA A 354 23.86 -2.60 7.45
C ALA A 354 25.03 -3.22 6.65
N LYS A 355 24.74 -4.26 5.86
CA LYS A 355 25.68 -4.94 4.95
C LYS A 355 25.66 -4.25 3.61
#